data_AF-A0A1C3E0V2-F1
#
_entry.id   AF-A0A1C3E0V2-F1
#
_cell.length_a   1.000
_cell.length_b   1.000
_cell.length_c   1.000
_cell.angle_alpha   90.00
_cell.angle_beta   90.00
_cell.angle_gamma   90.00
#
_symmetry.space_group_name_H-M   'P 1'
#
loop_
_entity.id
_entity.type
_entity.pdbx_description
1 polymer ?
#
loop_
_entity_poly.entity_id
_entity_poly.type
_entity_poly.pdbx_seq_one_letter_code
_entity_poly.pdbx_strand_id
1 'polypeptide(L)'
;MIKLGIVMDPIESINIKKDSSFAMMMEAQRRGWEIHYMEMNDLSLEQGKAVARTRVVSLKEDPNGWFEFQSEQEIALSELDAVLMRKDPPFDTEYIYATYILERAEVEGTLIVNKPQSLRDCNEKLFTAWFPELTPTTMVTRRADKIKAFHQQHGDVILKPLDGMGGSSIFRVMNGDPNVSVIIETLTNMGQNYCMAQTFVPDISNGDKRILVVDGEPMPYCLARIPAKGETRGNLAAGGRGEARPLSETDRRIAEAVAPTLKEKGLIFVGLDVIGDKLTEINVTSPTCIREIEAAFDISITGKLMDAIERRLGR
;
A
#
# COMPACT_ATOMS: atom_id res chain seq x y z
N MET A 1 -23.67 6.80 15.35
CA MET A 1 -22.93 5.56 14.97
C MET A 1 -22.19 5.87 13.68
N ILE A 2 -20.91 5.51 13.54
CA ILE A 2 -20.17 5.71 12.29
C ILE A 2 -20.60 4.66 11.27
N LYS A 3 -20.86 5.09 10.03
CA LYS A 3 -21.02 4.21 8.86
C LYS A 3 -19.74 4.18 8.03
N LEU A 4 -19.10 3.02 7.98
CA LEU A 4 -17.82 2.81 7.31
C LEU A 4 -18.00 1.96 6.06
N GLY A 5 -17.74 2.54 4.88
CA GLY A 5 -17.56 1.78 3.66
C GLY A 5 -16.18 1.15 3.56
N ILE A 6 -16.09 0.04 2.85
CA ILE A 6 -14.81 -0.51 2.39
C ILE A 6 -14.95 -0.98 0.94
N VAL A 7 -14.02 -0.52 0.09
CA VAL A 7 -13.84 -1.05 -1.26
C VAL A 7 -12.62 -1.95 -1.23
N MET A 8 -12.79 -3.25 -1.46
CA MET A 8 -11.69 -4.21 -1.44
C MET A 8 -11.90 -5.34 -2.45
N ASP A 9 -10.87 -6.16 -2.63
CA ASP A 9 -10.97 -7.44 -3.35
C ASP A 9 -11.96 -8.39 -2.63
N PRO A 10 -12.44 -9.47 -3.30
CA PRO A 10 -13.45 -10.38 -2.74
C PRO A 10 -13.10 -10.88 -1.33
N ILE A 11 -13.96 -10.59 -0.35
CA ILE A 11 -13.77 -10.94 1.05
C ILE A 11 -13.73 -12.46 1.27
N GLU A 12 -14.32 -13.23 0.36
CA GLU A 12 -14.30 -14.69 0.28
C GLU A 12 -12.88 -15.26 0.07
N SER A 13 -11.97 -14.48 -0.49
CA SER A 13 -10.66 -14.95 -0.94
C SER A 13 -9.51 -14.64 0.04
N ILE A 14 -9.80 -13.87 1.09
CA ILE A 14 -8.77 -13.38 1.99
C ILE A 14 -8.25 -14.46 2.94
N ASN A 15 -7.04 -14.23 3.47
CA ASN A 15 -6.53 -14.99 4.59
C ASN A 15 -6.62 -14.14 5.87
N ILE A 16 -7.64 -14.39 6.70
CA ILE A 16 -7.92 -13.59 7.91
C ILE A 16 -6.76 -13.50 8.91
N LYS A 17 -5.80 -14.43 8.86
CA LYS A 17 -4.58 -14.39 9.71
C LYS A 17 -3.58 -13.33 9.27
N LYS A 18 -3.67 -12.84 8.04
CA LYS A 18 -2.73 -11.89 7.42
C LYS A 18 -3.42 -10.63 6.92
N ASP A 19 -4.73 -10.69 6.67
CA ASP A 19 -5.47 -9.63 6.01
C ASP A 19 -5.65 -8.42 6.95
N SER A 20 -5.10 -7.28 6.52
CA SER A 20 -5.15 -6.04 7.28
C SER A 20 -6.50 -5.33 7.13
N SER A 21 -7.18 -5.47 5.99
CA SER A 21 -8.52 -4.92 5.76
C SER A 21 -9.54 -5.57 6.71
N PHE A 22 -9.46 -6.89 6.89
CA PHE A 22 -10.25 -7.64 7.86
C PHE A 22 -9.94 -7.22 9.30
N ALA A 23 -8.67 -7.01 9.65
CA ALA A 23 -8.29 -6.49 10.97
C ALA A 23 -8.92 -5.11 11.24
N MET A 24 -8.87 -4.20 10.26
CA MET A 24 -9.49 -2.88 10.34
C MET A 24 -11.00 -2.98 10.55
N MET A 25 -11.68 -3.78 9.73
CA MET A 25 -13.13 -3.93 9.85
C MET A 25 -13.54 -4.58 11.20
N MET A 26 -12.77 -5.54 11.72
CA MET A 26 -13.01 -6.12 13.04
C MET A 26 -12.93 -5.06 14.16
N GLU A 27 -11.96 -4.16 14.10
CA GLU A 27 -11.84 -3.06 15.06
C GLU A 27 -12.99 -2.05 14.92
N ALA A 28 -13.38 -1.70 13.69
CA ALA A 28 -14.55 -0.85 13.44
C ALA A 28 -15.84 -1.48 14.01
N GLN A 29 -16.04 -2.79 13.81
CA GLN A 29 -17.17 -3.52 14.39
C GLN A 29 -17.12 -3.53 15.92
N ARG A 30 -15.93 -3.70 16.52
CA ARG A 30 -15.75 -3.66 17.98
C ARG A 30 -16.14 -2.30 18.57
N ARG A 31 -15.97 -1.21 17.82
CA ARG A 31 -16.44 0.15 18.17
C ARG A 31 -17.92 0.38 17.89
N GLY A 32 -18.63 -0.63 17.37
CA GLY A 32 -20.05 -0.55 17.04
C GLY A 32 -20.33 0.26 15.78
N TRP A 33 -19.38 0.37 14.85
CA TRP A 33 -19.62 0.99 13.55
C TRP A 33 -20.39 0.04 12.64
N GLU A 34 -21.22 0.59 11.75
CA GLU A 34 -21.89 -0.16 10.70
C GLU A 34 -20.96 -0.26 9.48
N ILE A 35 -20.71 -1.47 8.99
CA ILE A 35 -19.73 -1.72 7.93
C ILE A 35 -20.45 -2.06 6.63
N HIS A 36 -20.17 -1.27 5.59
CA HIS A 36 -20.69 -1.43 4.25
C HIS A 36 -19.59 -1.98 3.33
N TYR A 37 -19.73 -3.24 2.93
CA TYR A 37 -18.85 -3.91 2.00
C TYR A 37 -19.18 -3.57 0.55
N MET A 38 -18.14 -3.30 -0.25
CA MET A 38 -18.20 -3.03 -1.68
C MET A 38 -17.01 -3.65 -2.41
N GLU A 39 -17.25 -4.09 -3.63
CA GLU A 39 -16.21 -4.39 -4.62
C GLU A 39 -16.15 -3.27 -5.69
N MET A 40 -15.18 -3.34 -6.61
CA MET A 40 -15.03 -2.31 -7.67
C MET A 40 -16.27 -2.21 -8.58
N ASN A 41 -16.91 -3.35 -8.87
CA ASN A 41 -18.11 -3.44 -9.71
C ASN A 41 -19.39 -2.93 -9.01
N ASP A 42 -19.33 -2.71 -7.69
CA ASP A 42 -20.44 -2.15 -6.92
C ASP A 42 -20.47 -0.61 -7.00
N LEU A 43 -19.36 0.02 -7.42
CA LEU A 43 -19.24 1.47 -7.54
C LEU A 43 -19.85 1.96 -8.87
N SER A 44 -20.57 3.08 -8.81
CA SER A 44 -21.15 3.70 -9.99
C SER A 44 -21.19 5.23 -9.88
N LEU A 45 -21.24 5.88 -11.04
CA LEU A 45 -21.37 7.33 -11.14
C LEU A 45 -22.56 7.70 -12.01
N GLU A 46 -23.59 8.27 -11.38
CA GLU A 46 -24.84 8.63 -12.04
C GLU A 46 -25.00 10.15 -12.06
N GLN A 47 -24.86 10.75 -13.25
CA GLN A 47 -24.94 12.21 -13.42
C GLN A 47 -24.05 13.01 -12.43
N GLY A 48 -22.89 12.47 -12.09
CA GLY A 48 -21.94 13.09 -11.16
C GLY A 48 -22.16 12.76 -9.68
N LYS A 49 -23.19 11.98 -9.34
CA LYS A 49 -23.42 11.45 -8.00
C LYS A 49 -22.78 10.07 -7.86
N ALA A 50 -21.96 9.89 -6.83
CA ALA A 50 -21.36 8.60 -6.53
C ALA A 50 -22.35 7.73 -5.76
N VAL A 51 -22.67 6.58 -6.33
CA VAL A 51 -23.59 5.60 -5.75
C VAL A 51 -22.90 4.24 -5.69
N ALA A 52 -23.34 3.40 -4.77
CA ALA A 52 -22.85 2.03 -4.70
C ALA A 52 -23.91 1.06 -4.22
N ARG A 53 -23.85 -0.16 -4.75
CA ARG A 53 -24.53 -1.31 -4.16
C ARG A 53 -23.70 -1.82 -2.99
N THR A 54 -24.17 -1.57 -1.77
CA THR A 54 -23.45 -1.95 -0.55
C THR A 54 -24.11 -3.14 0.15
N ARG A 55 -23.29 -3.96 0.79
CA ARG A 55 -23.74 -5.06 1.65
C ARG A 55 -23.33 -4.78 3.09
N VAL A 56 -24.29 -4.71 4.01
CA VAL A 56 -23.96 -4.56 5.45
C VAL A 56 -23.37 -5.88 5.93
N VAL A 57 -22.16 -5.85 6.46
CA VAL A 57 -21.40 -7.06 6.82
C VAL A 57 -21.14 -7.14 8.32
N SER A 58 -21.34 -8.33 8.88
CA SER A 58 -20.86 -8.70 10.20
C SER A 58 -19.68 -9.65 10.07
N LEU A 59 -18.68 -9.50 10.94
CA LEU A 59 -17.41 -10.24 10.88
C LEU A 59 -17.21 -11.09 12.13
N LYS A 60 -16.52 -12.21 11.95
CA LYS A 60 -16.14 -13.15 13.02
C LYS A 60 -14.73 -13.66 12.76
N GLU A 61 -13.93 -13.81 13.81
CA GLU A 61 -12.59 -14.39 13.69
C GLU A 61 -12.68 -15.94 13.66
N ASP A 62 -13.33 -16.47 12.62
CA ASP A 62 -13.52 -17.90 12.38
C ASP A 62 -13.07 -18.27 10.95
N PRO A 63 -12.05 -19.13 10.78
CA PRO A 63 -11.59 -19.55 9.46
C PRO A 63 -12.62 -20.36 8.65
N ASN A 64 -13.73 -20.80 9.24
CA ASN A 64 -14.81 -21.51 8.53
C ASN A 64 -15.95 -20.59 8.07
N GLY A 65 -15.95 -19.34 8.48
CA GLY A 65 -17.02 -18.39 8.21
C GLY A 65 -16.74 -17.05 8.87
N TRP A 66 -15.91 -16.24 8.22
CA TRP A 66 -15.41 -14.99 8.81
C TRP A 66 -16.27 -13.76 8.52
N PHE A 67 -17.28 -13.88 7.67
CA PHE A 67 -18.18 -12.79 7.34
C PHE A 67 -19.59 -13.31 7.06
N GLU A 68 -20.58 -12.43 7.23
CA GLU A 68 -21.99 -12.68 6.93
C GLU A 68 -22.63 -11.37 6.47
N PHE A 69 -23.24 -11.37 5.27
CA PHE A 69 -23.99 -10.23 4.76
C PHE A 69 -25.40 -10.22 5.35
N GLN A 70 -25.75 -9.11 6.01
CA GLN A 70 -27.01 -8.95 6.73
C GLN A 70 -28.09 -8.32 5.85
N SER A 71 -27.70 -7.43 4.95
CA SER A 71 -28.60 -6.75 4.00
C SER A 71 -27.81 -6.21 2.81
N GLU A 72 -28.53 -5.91 1.72
CA GLU A 72 -28.00 -5.26 0.51
C GLU A 72 -28.87 -4.05 0.18
N GLN A 73 -28.23 -2.96 -0.25
CA GLN A 73 -28.89 -1.70 -0.56
C GLN A 73 -28.04 -0.87 -1.52
N GLU A 74 -28.71 -0.12 -2.40
CA GLU A 74 -28.07 0.93 -3.19
C GLU A 74 -28.18 2.26 -2.43
N ILE A 75 -27.05 2.91 -2.17
CA ILE A 75 -26.98 4.18 -1.44
C ILE A 75 -26.10 5.17 -2.18
N ALA A 76 -26.27 6.46 -1.88
CA ALA A 76 -25.24 7.42 -2.22
C ALA A 76 -24.02 7.17 -1.32
N LEU A 77 -22.81 7.21 -1.88
CA LEU A 77 -21.60 7.06 -1.07
C LEU A 77 -21.46 8.18 -0.02
N SER A 78 -22.09 9.34 -0.28
CA SER A 78 -22.22 10.48 0.65
C SER A 78 -22.99 10.16 1.94
N GLU A 79 -23.73 9.04 1.99
CA GLU A 79 -24.42 8.57 3.19
C GLU A 79 -23.49 7.83 4.18
N LEU A 80 -22.28 7.48 3.72
CA LEU A 80 -21.24 6.91 4.54
C LEU A 80 -20.42 8.04 5.17
N ASP A 81 -20.03 7.88 6.44
CA ASP A 81 -19.17 8.85 7.11
C ASP A 81 -17.73 8.74 6.57
N ALA A 82 -17.25 7.51 6.35
CA ALA A 82 -15.93 7.25 5.79
C ALA A 82 -15.92 6.03 4.86
N VAL A 83 -14.97 5.97 3.92
CA VAL A 83 -14.72 4.83 3.04
C VAL A 83 -13.23 4.47 3.05
N LEU A 84 -12.90 3.21 3.37
CA LEU A 84 -11.56 2.67 3.17
C LEU A 84 -11.41 2.17 1.73
N MET A 85 -10.53 2.79 0.94
CA MET A 85 -10.12 2.28 -0.36
C MET A 85 -8.97 1.28 -0.17
N ARG A 86 -9.33 0.00 -0.13
CA ARG A 86 -8.46 -1.14 0.20
C ARG A 86 -8.32 -2.14 -0.95
N LYS A 87 -8.64 -1.72 -2.18
CA LYS A 87 -8.36 -2.47 -3.40
C LYS A 87 -6.85 -2.65 -3.55
N ASP A 88 -6.41 -3.88 -3.79
CA ASP A 88 -5.00 -4.16 -4.06
C ASP A 88 -4.57 -3.63 -5.44
N PRO A 89 -3.30 -3.22 -5.62
CA PRO A 89 -2.71 -2.98 -6.93
C PRO A 89 -2.91 -4.14 -7.92
N PRO A 90 -2.75 -3.93 -9.24
CA PRO A 90 -1.99 -2.84 -9.87
C PRO A 90 -2.68 -1.48 -9.78
N PHE A 91 -1.87 -0.42 -9.77
CA PHE A 91 -2.37 0.95 -9.95
C PHE A 91 -2.56 1.19 -11.45
N ASP A 92 -3.70 0.75 -11.97
CA ASP A 92 -4.09 0.85 -13.38
C ASP A 92 -5.15 1.93 -13.61
N THR A 93 -5.64 2.01 -14.85
CA THR A 93 -6.67 2.99 -15.22
C THR A 93 -7.99 2.74 -14.51
N GLU A 94 -8.36 1.49 -14.20
CA GLU A 94 -9.59 1.17 -13.47
C GLU A 94 -9.50 1.64 -12.02
N TYR A 95 -8.33 1.48 -11.39
CA TYR A 95 -8.06 2.08 -10.08
C TYR A 95 -8.23 3.61 -10.12
N ILE A 96 -7.68 4.26 -11.15
CA ILE A 96 -7.84 5.72 -11.36
C ILE A 96 -9.32 6.09 -11.51
N TYR A 97 -10.11 5.36 -12.30
CA TYR A 97 -11.53 5.64 -12.47
C TYR A 97 -12.29 5.53 -11.15
N ALA A 98 -12.04 4.49 -10.36
CA ALA A 98 -12.62 4.37 -9.02
C ALA A 98 -12.26 5.56 -8.13
N THR A 99 -11.05 6.10 -8.21
CA THR A 99 -10.69 7.31 -7.45
C THR A 99 -11.58 8.52 -7.81
N TYR A 100 -11.98 8.69 -9.08
CA TYR A 100 -12.88 9.78 -9.45
C TYR A 100 -14.29 9.59 -8.90
N ILE A 101 -14.78 8.34 -8.83
CA ILE A 101 -16.07 8.03 -8.18
C ILE A 101 -16.00 8.37 -6.69
N LEU A 102 -14.96 7.90 -6.00
CA LEU A 102 -14.76 8.18 -4.57
C LEU A 102 -14.58 9.68 -4.29
N GLU A 103 -13.93 10.42 -5.19
CA GLU A 103 -13.75 11.86 -5.07
C GLU A 103 -15.07 12.64 -5.15
N ARG A 104 -16.07 12.13 -5.88
CA ARG A 104 -17.41 12.73 -5.89
C ARG A 104 -18.11 12.57 -4.53
N ALA A 105 -17.92 11.44 -3.85
CA ALA A 105 -18.37 11.28 -2.46
C ALA A 105 -17.57 12.17 -1.49
N GLU A 106 -16.26 12.32 -1.69
CA GLU A 106 -15.41 13.20 -0.90
C GLU A 106 -15.88 14.66 -0.94
N VAL A 107 -16.25 15.16 -2.14
CA VAL A 107 -16.80 16.51 -2.32
C VAL A 107 -18.12 16.71 -1.56
N GLU A 108 -18.89 15.64 -1.35
CA GLU A 108 -20.15 15.66 -0.60
C GLU A 108 -19.97 15.42 0.91
N GLY A 109 -18.72 15.24 1.38
CA GLY A 109 -18.37 15.23 2.81
C GLY A 109 -17.93 13.87 3.37
N THR A 110 -17.94 12.79 2.58
CA THR A 110 -17.44 11.48 3.02
C THR A 110 -15.93 11.49 3.13
N LEU A 111 -15.38 11.05 4.26
CA LEU A 111 -13.94 10.87 4.41
C LEU A 111 -13.45 9.67 3.60
N ILE A 112 -12.54 9.86 2.66
CA ILE A 112 -11.94 8.74 1.92
C ILE A 112 -10.53 8.45 2.45
N VAL A 113 -10.27 7.19 2.81
CA VAL A 113 -9.02 6.71 3.37
C VAL A 113 -8.39 5.72 2.38
N ASN A 114 -7.36 6.08 1.61
CA ASN A 114 -6.68 7.38 1.51
C ASN A 114 -7.32 8.32 0.49
N LYS A 115 -6.96 9.61 0.54
CA LYS A 115 -7.50 10.66 -0.36
C LYS A 115 -7.36 10.28 -1.85
N PRO A 116 -8.45 10.28 -2.65
CA PRO A 116 -8.45 9.88 -4.06
C PRO A 116 -7.44 10.64 -4.93
N GLN A 117 -7.39 11.96 -4.80
CA GLN A 117 -6.41 12.79 -5.53
C GLN A 117 -4.97 12.35 -5.21
N SER A 118 -4.67 12.13 -3.93
CA SER A 118 -3.32 11.75 -3.52
C SER A 118 -2.97 10.31 -3.90
N LEU A 119 -3.93 9.40 -4.02
CA LEU A 119 -3.69 8.09 -4.64
C LEU A 119 -3.23 8.22 -6.10
N ARG A 120 -3.76 9.19 -6.86
CA ARG A 120 -3.30 9.48 -8.23
C ARG A 120 -1.96 10.20 -8.29
N ASP A 121 -1.71 11.11 -7.35
CA ASP A 121 -0.47 11.88 -7.30
C ASP A 121 0.73 11.04 -6.82
N CYS A 122 0.49 10.07 -5.92
CA CYS A 122 1.52 9.41 -5.13
C CYS A 122 1.71 7.95 -5.53
N ASN A 123 2.15 7.69 -6.77
CA ASN A 123 2.52 6.33 -7.19
C ASN A 123 3.58 5.73 -6.27
N GLU A 124 3.42 4.47 -5.88
CA GLU A 124 4.18 3.85 -4.78
C GLU A 124 5.70 3.82 -5.01
N LYS A 125 6.14 3.85 -6.26
CA LYS A 125 7.55 3.89 -6.64
C LYS A 125 8.00 5.31 -6.96
N LEU A 126 7.28 6.03 -7.81
CA LEU A 126 7.68 7.38 -8.24
C LEU A 126 7.58 8.42 -7.13
N PHE A 127 6.73 8.24 -6.13
CA PHE A 127 6.58 9.20 -5.05
C PHE A 127 7.86 9.34 -4.21
N THR A 128 8.75 8.35 -4.26
CA THR A 128 10.10 8.45 -3.69
C THR A 128 10.94 9.58 -4.31
N ALA A 129 10.62 10.05 -5.52
CA ALA A 129 11.31 11.17 -6.17
C ALA A 129 11.14 12.52 -5.43
N TRP A 130 10.18 12.63 -4.50
CA TRP A 130 10.01 13.78 -3.62
C TRP A 130 10.87 13.72 -2.35
N PHE A 131 11.59 12.61 -2.14
CA PHE A 131 12.50 12.39 -1.01
C PHE A 131 13.84 11.78 -1.47
N PRO A 132 14.47 12.32 -2.53
CA PRO A 132 15.61 11.66 -3.18
C PRO A 132 16.78 11.41 -2.22
N GLU A 133 16.98 12.25 -1.21
CA GLU A 133 17.99 12.14 -0.17
C GLU A 133 17.82 10.90 0.74
N LEU A 134 16.61 10.35 0.82
CA LEU A 134 16.29 9.16 1.60
C LEU A 134 16.38 7.86 0.77
N THR A 135 16.52 7.97 -0.55
CA THR A 135 16.37 6.83 -1.48
C THR A 135 17.72 6.27 -1.93
N PRO A 136 17.79 5.02 -2.46
CA PRO A 136 18.97 4.62 -3.22
C PRO A 136 19.09 5.50 -4.48
N THR A 137 20.27 5.52 -5.09
CA THR A 137 20.43 6.24 -6.37
C THR A 137 19.43 5.65 -7.36
N THR A 138 18.53 6.49 -7.88
CA THR A 138 17.37 6.06 -8.66
C THR A 138 17.32 6.78 -10.00
N MET A 139 17.00 6.04 -11.06
CA MET A 139 16.69 6.58 -12.38
C MET A 139 15.41 5.95 -12.91
N VAL A 140 14.57 6.75 -13.55
CA VAL A 140 13.39 6.26 -14.28
C VAL A 140 13.50 6.65 -15.74
N THR A 141 13.42 5.67 -16.63
CA THR A 141 13.57 5.89 -18.08
C THR A 141 13.01 4.72 -18.87
N ARG A 142 12.65 4.96 -20.13
CA ARG A 142 12.36 3.90 -21.13
C ARG A 142 13.51 3.65 -22.10
N ARG A 143 14.59 4.43 -21.98
CA ARG A 143 15.76 4.37 -22.87
C ARG A 143 16.75 3.30 -22.42
N ALA A 144 16.92 2.27 -23.25
CA ALA A 144 17.83 1.16 -22.96
C ALA A 144 19.29 1.59 -22.80
N ASP A 145 19.76 2.57 -23.58
CA ASP A 145 21.13 3.08 -23.50
C ASP A 145 21.42 3.73 -22.13
N LYS A 146 20.45 4.48 -21.58
CA LYS A 146 20.56 5.05 -20.24
C LYS A 146 20.59 3.98 -19.15
N ILE A 147 19.74 2.95 -19.24
CA ILE A 147 19.71 1.87 -18.24
C ILE A 147 21.01 1.06 -18.27
N LYS A 148 21.56 0.78 -19.46
CA LYS A 148 22.87 0.14 -19.61
C LYS A 148 23.99 1.00 -19.03
N ALA A 149 23.99 2.30 -19.28
CA ALA A 149 24.98 3.21 -18.71
C ALA A 149 24.89 3.26 -17.17
N PHE A 150 23.68 3.28 -16.61
CA PHE A 150 23.45 3.23 -15.17
C PHE A 150 23.96 1.92 -14.56
N HIS A 151 23.67 0.77 -15.18
CA HIS A 151 24.22 -0.53 -14.78
C HIS A 151 25.74 -0.56 -14.86
N GLN A 152 26.34 -0.06 -15.94
CA GLN A 152 27.80 0.01 -16.09
C GLN A 152 28.46 0.90 -15.03
N GLN A 153 27.83 2.02 -14.68
CA GLN A 153 28.34 2.94 -13.67
C GLN A 153 28.29 2.34 -12.25
N HIS A 154 27.23 1.61 -11.92
CA HIS A 154 26.97 1.16 -10.54
C HIS A 154 27.29 -0.31 -10.28
N GLY A 155 27.40 -1.15 -11.32
CA GLY A 155 27.78 -2.56 -11.25
C GLY A 155 26.73 -3.51 -10.67
N ASP A 156 25.94 -3.10 -9.69
CA ASP A 156 24.90 -3.93 -9.06
C ASP A 156 23.63 -3.10 -8.87
N VAL A 157 22.59 -3.42 -9.64
CA VAL A 157 21.37 -2.62 -9.73
C VAL A 157 20.11 -3.48 -9.63
N ILE A 158 19.05 -2.87 -9.13
CA ILE A 158 17.69 -3.40 -9.20
C ILE A 158 16.95 -2.72 -10.34
N LEU A 159 16.37 -3.51 -11.25
CA LEU A 159 15.46 -3.05 -12.30
C LEU A 159 14.04 -3.54 -11.97
N LYS A 160 13.06 -2.64 -11.99
CA LYS A 160 11.67 -2.95 -11.63
C LYS A 160 10.64 -2.11 -12.42
N PRO A 161 9.42 -2.64 -12.67
CA PRO A 161 8.34 -1.87 -13.27
C PRO A 161 7.77 -0.84 -12.29
N LEU A 162 6.90 0.07 -12.76
CA LEU A 162 6.32 1.15 -11.96
C LEU A 162 4.91 0.87 -11.41
N ASP A 163 4.24 -0.16 -11.93
CA ASP A 163 2.82 -0.47 -11.71
C ASP A 163 2.59 -1.74 -10.85
N GLY A 164 3.59 -2.62 -10.75
CA GLY A 164 3.49 -3.86 -10.00
C GLY A 164 3.70 -3.73 -8.48
N MET A 165 3.13 -4.68 -7.73
CA MET A 165 3.32 -4.84 -6.28
C MET A 165 3.97 -6.18 -5.93
N GLY A 166 4.29 -6.40 -4.65
CA GLY A 166 4.60 -7.73 -4.11
C GLY A 166 5.89 -8.39 -4.64
N GLY A 167 6.77 -7.63 -5.27
CA GLY A 167 8.00 -8.16 -5.86
C GLY A 167 7.84 -8.70 -7.29
N SER A 168 6.76 -8.37 -7.98
CA SER A 168 6.58 -8.73 -9.39
C SER A 168 7.64 -8.05 -10.27
N SER A 169 8.28 -8.84 -11.14
CA SER A 169 9.29 -8.37 -12.12
C SER A 169 10.43 -7.53 -11.54
N ILE A 170 10.91 -7.88 -10.34
CA ILE A 170 12.12 -7.29 -9.76
C ILE A 170 13.33 -8.12 -10.18
N PHE A 171 14.27 -7.49 -10.89
CA PHE A 171 15.51 -8.12 -11.34
C PHE A 171 16.70 -7.46 -10.65
N ARG A 172 17.57 -8.26 -10.03
CA ARG A 172 18.92 -7.81 -9.67
C ARG A 172 19.87 -8.14 -10.81
N VAL A 173 20.56 -7.11 -11.29
CA VAL A 173 21.46 -7.20 -12.43
C VAL A 173 22.86 -6.83 -11.96
N MET A 174 23.69 -7.85 -11.78
CA MET A 174 25.06 -7.73 -11.32
C MET A 174 26.02 -7.42 -12.48
N ASN A 175 27.27 -7.11 -12.15
CA ASN A 175 28.28 -6.82 -13.16
C ASN A 175 28.54 -8.07 -14.00
N GLY A 176 28.59 -7.91 -15.32
CA GLY A 176 28.76 -9.03 -16.26
C GLY A 176 27.54 -9.93 -16.47
N ASP A 177 26.36 -9.57 -15.96
CA ASP A 177 25.13 -10.34 -16.19
C ASP A 177 24.80 -10.39 -17.71
N PRO A 178 24.69 -11.59 -18.32
CA PRO A 178 24.44 -11.70 -19.76
C PRO A 178 23.02 -11.27 -20.17
N ASN A 179 22.10 -11.13 -19.21
CA ASN A 179 20.68 -10.89 -19.46
C ASN A 179 20.30 -9.40 -19.38
N VAL A 180 21.25 -8.49 -19.16
CA VAL A 180 20.97 -7.04 -19.03
C VAL A 180 20.06 -6.52 -20.15
N SER A 181 20.35 -6.87 -21.41
CA SER A 181 19.58 -6.38 -22.55
C SER A 181 18.14 -6.92 -22.55
N VAL A 182 17.94 -8.23 -22.37
CA VAL A 182 16.61 -8.84 -22.40
C VAL A 182 15.75 -8.43 -21.21
N ILE A 183 16.35 -8.21 -20.03
CA ILE A 183 15.65 -7.67 -18.86
C ILE A 183 15.15 -6.26 -19.17
N ILE A 184 16.00 -5.40 -19.74
CA ILE A 184 15.61 -4.05 -20.14
C ILE A 184 14.48 -4.08 -21.17
N GLU A 185 14.61 -4.89 -22.22
CA GLU A 185 13.60 -5.05 -23.26
C GLU A 185 12.26 -5.51 -22.69
N THR A 186 12.29 -6.47 -21.77
CA THR A 186 11.09 -6.99 -21.09
C THR A 186 10.42 -5.92 -20.23
N LEU A 187 11.19 -5.28 -19.33
CA LEU A 187 10.63 -4.28 -18.39
C LEU A 187 10.16 -3.01 -19.09
N THR A 188 10.82 -2.62 -20.16
CA THR A 188 10.44 -1.42 -20.92
C THR A 188 9.46 -1.72 -22.05
N ASN A 189 9.02 -2.96 -22.24
CA ASN A 189 8.24 -3.38 -23.40
C ASN A 189 8.84 -2.84 -24.71
N MET A 190 10.10 -3.19 -24.98
CA MET A 190 10.87 -2.69 -26.14
C MET A 190 10.91 -1.15 -26.21
N GLY A 191 11.06 -0.48 -25.06
CA GLY A 191 11.14 0.98 -24.95
C GLY A 191 9.81 1.74 -24.97
N GLN A 192 8.67 1.05 -24.94
CA GLN A 192 7.34 1.68 -24.86
C GLN A 192 6.97 2.11 -23.44
N ASN A 193 7.47 1.43 -22.41
CA ASN A 193 7.16 1.64 -21.00
C ASN A 193 8.38 2.16 -20.23
N TYR A 194 8.12 2.96 -19.19
CA TYR A 194 9.15 3.37 -18.24
C TYR A 194 9.51 2.24 -17.29
N CYS A 195 10.79 2.15 -16.95
CA CYS A 195 11.33 1.25 -15.94
C CYS A 195 12.12 2.06 -14.90
N MET A 196 12.14 1.58 -13.65
CA MET A 196 12.96 2.12 -12.58
C MET A 196 14.23 1.29 -12.42
N ALA A 197 15.38 1.97 -12.37
CA ALA A 197 16.67 1.42 -12.00
C ALA A 197 17.12 2.03 -10.66
N GLN A 198 17.52 1.20 -9.70
CA GLN A 198 18.06 1.61 -8.41
C GLN A 198 19.39 0.92 -8.12
N THR A 199 20.30 1.55 -7.39
CA THR A 199 21.48 0.83 -6.85
C THR A 199 21.02 -0.25 -5.87
N PHE A 200 21.62 -1.44 -5.94
CA PHE A 200 21.34 -2.50 -4.99
C PHE A 200 21.71 -2.10 -3.55
N VAL A 201 20.86 -2.43 -2.58
CA VAL A 201 21.09 -2.17 -1.15
C VAL A 201 21.38 -3.49 -0.44
N PRO A 202 22.64 -3.79 -0.07
CA PRO A 202 23.04 -5.10 0.50
C PRO A 202 22.31 -5.49 1.80
N ASP A 203 21.83 -4.50 2.54
CA ASP A 203 21.09 -4.68 3.79
C ASP A 203 19.73 -5.37 3.61
N ILE A 204 19.30 -5.67 2.38
CA ILE A 204 18.12 -6.53 2.14
C ILE A 204 18.26 -7.90 2.81
N SER A 205 19.49 -8.36 3.06
CA SER A 205 19.78 -9.55 3.86
C SER A 205 19.25 -9.46 5.30
N ASN A 206 19.16 -8.24 5.85
CA ASN A 206 18.58 -7.96 7.17
C ASN A 206 17.05 -7.72 7.12
N GLY A 207 16.48 -7.73 5.92
CA GLY A 207 15.05 -7.61 5.65
C GLY A 207 14.63 -6.25 5.09
N ASP A 208 13.62 -6.30 4.23
CA ASP A 208 12.87 -5.14 3.76
C ASP A 208 11.82 -4.78 4.82
N LYS A 209 12.06 -3.69 5.56
CA LYS A 209 11.22 -3.27 6.69
C LYS A 209 9.98 -2.56 6.19
N ARG A 210 8.80 -3.09 6.55
CA ARG A 210 7.50 -2.41 6.42
C ARG A 210 7.25 -1.58 7.67
N ILE A 211 7.36 -0.26 7.54
CA ILE A 211 7.02 0.71 8.60
C ILE A 211 5.63 1.26 8.30
N LEU A 212 4.70 1.14 9.24
CA LEU A 212 3.36 1.70 9.09
C LEU A 212 3.32 3.12 9.65
N VAL A 213 2.67 4.03 8.93
CA VAL A 213 2.42 5.41 9.35
C VAL A 213 0.92 5.65 9.35
N VAL A 214 0.41 6.14 10.48
CA VAL A 214 -1.02 6.42 10.69
C VAL A 214 -1.20 7.92 10.92
N ASP A 215 -1.84 8.61 9.98
CA ASP A 215 -2.13 10.05 10.02
C ASP A 215 -0.90 10.94 10.33
N GLY A 216 0.24 10.55 9.77
CA GLY A 216 1.54 11.21 10.00
C GLY A 216 2.25 10.79 11.29
N GLU A 217 1.78 9.77 11.99
CA GLU A 217 2.47 9.18 13.15
C GLU A 217 3.10 7.83 12.75
N PRO A 218 4.44 7.69 12.77
CA PRO A 218 5.10 6.39 12.57
C PRO A 218 4.78 5.42 13.71
N MET A 219 4.40 4.19 13.38
CA MET A 219 4.23 3.14 14.38
C MET A 219 5.60 2.74 14.95
N PRO A 220 5.71 2.50 16.27
CA PRO A 220 7.00 2.22 16.93
C PRO A 220 7.60 0.87 16.57
N TYR A 221 6.89 0.04 15.81
CA TYR A 221 7.31 -1.28 15.34
C TYR A 221 7.13 -1.39 13.83
N CYS A 222 7.95 -2.24 13.22
CA CYS A 222 7.91 -2.59 11.80
C CYS A 222 7.89 -4.11 11.64
N LEU A 223 7.63 -4.57 10.41
CA LEU A 223 7.87 -5.95 10.02
C LEU A 223 9.06 -6.00 9.05
N ALA A 224 10.19 -6.55 9.48
CA ALA A 224 11.30 -6.87 8.59
C ALA A 224 10.96 -8.12 7.77
N ARG A 225 10.92 -8.00 6.44
CA ARG A 225 10.60 -9.10 5.54
C ARG A 225 11.89 -9.63 4.91
N ILE A 226 12.38 -10.75 5.42
CA ILE A 226 13.69 -11.31 5.08
C ILE A 226 13.55 -12.27 3.90
N PRO A 227 14.32 -12.11 2.81
CA PRO A 227 14.26 -13.00 1.66
C PRO A 227 14.54 -14.47 2.03
N ALA A 228 13.90 -15.39 1.31
CA ALA A 228 14.23 -16.80 1.39
C ALA A 228 15.62 -17.08 0.80
N LYS A 229 16.23 -18.22 1.15
CA LYS A 229 17.53 -18.61 0.58
C LYS A 229 17.42 -18.74 -0.95
N GLY A 230 18.24 -17.99 -1.67
CA GLY A 230 18.25 -17.97 -3.14
C GLY A 230 17.24 -17.00 -3.77
N GLU A 231 16.46 -16.28 -2.96
CA GLU A 231 15.52 -15.25 -3.41
C GLU A 231 16.11 -13.86 -3.15
N THR A 232 15.86 -12.91 -4.05
CA THR A 232 16.32 -11.52 -3.91
C THR A 232 15.24 -10.63 -3.27
N ARG A 233 13.99 -11.07 -3.34
CA ARG A 233 12.82 -10.32 -2.87
C ARG A 233 12.52 -10.62 -1.41
N GLY A 234 12.35 -9.57 -0.61
CA GLY A 234 11.94 -9.70 0.80
C GLY A 234 10.44 -9.95 0.98
N ASN A 235 9.60 -9.64 -0.02
CA ASN A 235 8.15 -9.63 0.11
C ASN A 235 7.57 -10.96 0.63
N LEU A 236 6.60 -10.88 1.55
CA LEU A 236 5.89 -12.08 2.07
C LEU A 236 5.19 -12.87 0.96
N ALA A 237 4.68 -12.16 -0.07
CA ALA A 237 4.06 -12.76 -1.25
C ALA A 237 5.05 -13.60 -2.09
N ALA A 238 6.35 -13.31 -2.00
CA ALA A 238 7.43 -14.06 -2.65
C ALA A 238 8.06 -15.11 -1.71
N GLY A 239 7.44 -15.42 -0.57
CA GLY A 239 7.92 -16.42 0.39
C GLY A 239 8.91 -15.88 1.44
N GLY A 240 9.06 -14.56 1.55
CA GLY A 240 9.87 -13.95 2.61
C GLY A 240 9.33 -14.25 4.01
N ARG A 241 10.23 -14.28 5.01
CA ARG A 241 9.89 -14.46 6.42
C ARG A 241 9.72 -13.10 7.09
N GLY A 242 8.56 -12.86 7.70
CA GLY A 242 8.31 -11.68 8.52
C GLY A 242 8.92 -11.81 9.91
N GLU A 243 9.55 -10.75 10.39
CA GLU A 243 10.07 -10.62 11.74
C GLU A 243 9.75 -9.24 12.28
N ALA A 244 8.88 -9.19 13.30
CA ALA A 244 8.48 -7.92 13.90
C ALA A 244 9.61 -7.35 14.76
N ARG A 245 9.89 -6.06 14.63
CA ARG A 245 10.99 -5.36 15.33
C ARG A 245 10.59 -3.95 15.75
N PRO A 246 11.13 -3.40 16.85
CA PRO A 246 11.07 -1.96 17.10
C PRO A 246 11.75 -1.17 15.96
N LEU A 247 11.29 0.05 15.70
CA LEU A 247 11.98 0.94 14.78
C LEU A 247 13.38 1.26 15.30
N SER A 248 14.38 1.19 14.43
CA SER A 248 15.69 1.78 14.70
C SER A 248 15.63 3.31 14.65
N GLU A 249 16.69 3.98 15.10
CA GLU A 249 16.80 5.44 14.97
C GLU A 249 16.72 5.90 13.51
N THR A 250 17.37 5.15 12.60
CA THR A 250 17.33 5.44 11.16
C THR A 250 15.93 5.27 10.58
N ASP A 251 15.22 4.19 10.97
CA ASP A 251 13.83 3.96 10.55
C ASP A 251 12.93 5.12 10.98
N ARG A 252 13.08 5.53 12.25
CA ARG A 252 12.29 6.63 12.82
C ARG A 252 12.58 7.93 12.08
N ARG A 253 13.84 8.26 11.80
CA ARG A 253 14.23 9.45 11.05
C ARG A 253 13.65 9.49 9.64
N ILE A 254 13.67 8.37 8.91
CA ILE A 254 13.05 8.28 7.57
C ILE A 254 11.55 8.50 7.68
N ALA A 255 10.88 7.79 8.60
CA ALA A 255 9.44 7.89 8.75
C ALA A 255 8.99 9.30 9.18
N GLU A 256 9.70 9.92 10.13
CA GLU A 256 9.46 11.29 10.60
C GLU A 256 9.71 12.34 9.49
N ALA A 257 10.64 12.11 8.57
CA ALA A 257 10.88 13.00 7.44
C ALA A 257 9.75 12.96 6.39
N VAL A 258 9.18 11.77 6.15
CA VAL A 258 8.12 11.58 5.16
C VAL A 258 6.73 11.92 5.72
N ALA A 259 6.52 11.67 7.01
CA ALA A 259 5.21 11.77 7.69
C ALA A 259 4.45 13.10 7.51
N PRO A 260 5.07 14.30 7.60
CA PRO A 260 4.37 15.57 7.41
C PRO A 260 3.68 15.66 6.05
N THR A 261 4.37 15.25 4.99
CA THR A 261 3.84 15.25 3.61
C THR A 261 2.68 14.26 3.46
N LEU A 262 2.76 13.08 4.08
CA LEU A 262 1.68 12.10 4.06
C LEU A 262 0.41 12.68 4.70
N LYS A 263 0.57 13.34 5.85
CA LYS A 263 -0.54 13.96 6.58
C LYS A 263 -1.19 15.10 5.79
N GLU A 264 -0.37 15.99 5.23
CA GLU A 264 -0.80 17.10 4.37
C GLU A 264 -1.62 16.60 3.17
N LYS A 265 -1.19 15.50 2.56
CA LYS A 265 -1.86 14.89 1.41
C LYS A 265 -3.07 14.02 1.77
N GLY A 266 -3.41 13.85 3.05
CA GLY A 266 -4.50 12.95 3.43
C GLY A 266 -4.21 11.48 3.12
N LEU A 267 -2.93 11.10 3.11
CA LEU A 267 -2.48 9.71 3.12
C LEU A 267 -2.45 9.22 4.57
N ILE A 268 -3.63 8.83 5.06
CA ILE A 268 -3.91 8.52 6.46
C ILE A 268 -3.33 7.16 6.86
N PHE A 269 -3.29 6.17 5.98
CA PHE A 269 -2.70 4.87 6.27
C PHE A 269 -1.69 4.48 5.19
N VAL A 270 -0.41 4.45 5.55
CA VAL A 270 0.71 4.29 4.61
C VAL A 270 1.69 3.23 5.10
N GLY A 271 2.24 2.44 4.18
CA GLY A 271 3.35 1.52 4.45
C GLY A 271 4.63 1.97 3.75
N LEU A 272 5.64 2.37 4.51
CA LEU A 272 6.97 2.67 3.98
C LEU A 272 7.78 1.37 3.89
N ASP A 273 8.46 1.18 2.76
CA ASP A 273 9.41 0.09 2.57
C ASP A 273 10.83 0.65 2.70
N VAL A 274 11.58 0.10 3.66
CA VAL A 274 12.93 0.58 4.01
C VAL A 274 13.91 -0.59 4.04
N ILE A 275 14.98 -0.50 3.26
CA ILE A 275 16.10 -1.43 3.27
C ILE A 275 17.33 -0.70 3.80
N GLY A 276 17.93 -1.21 4.87
CA GLY A 276 19.05 -0.52 5.53
C GLY A 276 18.64 0.88 5.99
N ASP A 277 19.29 1.90 5.43
CA ASP A 277 19.03 3.32 5.62
C ASP A 277 18.28 3.98 4.45
N LYS A 278 17.71 3.19 3.52
CA LYS A 278 17.10 3.69 2.28
C LYS A 278 15.60 3.42 2.21
N LEU A 279 14.83 4.47 1.93
CA LEU A 279 13.43 4.39 1.51
C LEU A 279 13.36 3.89 0.06
N THR A 280 12.67 2.77 -0.17
CA THR A 280 12.60 2.14 -1.50
C THR A 280 11.25 2.31 -2.18
N GLU A 281 10.14 2.28 -1.41
CA GLU A 281 8.76 2.47 -1.89
C GLU A 281 7.88 3.10 -0.79
N ILE A 282 6.81 3.80 -1.19
CA ILE A 282 5.79 4.39 -0.31
C ILE A 282 4.43 3.80 -0.71
N ASN A 283 3.97 2.77 0.00
CA ASN A 283 2.73 2.05 -0.32
C ASN A 283 1.52 2.82 0.23
N VAL A 284 0.69 3.36 -0.66
CA VAL A 284 -0.46 4.22 -0.31
C VAL A 284 -1.81 3.59 -0.63
N THR A 285 -1.83 2.46 -1.35
CA THR A 285 -3.07 1.79 -1.78
C THR A 285 -3.59 0.84 -0.71
N SER A 286 -3.04 -0.38 -0.64
CA SER A 286 -3.44 -1.43 0.29
C SER A 286 -2.25 -1.96 1.12
N PRO A 287 -1.50 -1.09 1.85
CA PRO A 287 -0.41 -1.58 2.69
C PRO A 287 -0.93 -2.59 3.73
N THR A 288 -0.12 -3.62 4.01
CA THR A 288 -0.43 -4.72 4.94
C THR A 288 0.63 -4.81 6.05
N CYS A 289 0.67 -5.93 6.78
CA CYS A 289 1.53 -6.25 7.93
C CYS A 289 1.01 -5.82 9.30
N ILE A 290 -0.27 -5.43 9.42
CA ILE A 290 -0.89 -5.14 10.72
C ILE A 290 -0.85 -6.37 11.62
N ARG A 291 -1.40 -7.50 11.14
CA ARG A 291 -1.60 -8.71 11.93
C ARG A 291 -0.30 -9.25 12.52
N GLU A 292 0.76 -9.29 11.73
CA GLU A 292 2.06 -9.80 12.18
C GLU A 292 2.71 -8.90 13.24
N ILE A 293 2.54 -7.58 13.15
CA ILE A 293 3.09 -6.64 14.13
C ILE A 293 2.28 -6.70 15.44
N GLU A 294 0.95 -6.64 15.36
CA GLU A 294 0.07 -6.71 16.54
C GLU A 294 0.14 -8.08 17.25
N ALA A 295 0.47 -9.16 16.54
CA ALA A 295 0.71 -10.46 17.17
C ALA A 295 2.00 -10.53 17.99
N ALA A 296 2.99 -9.68 17.67
CA ALA A 296 4.30 -9.68 18.31
C ALA A 296 4.46 -8.62 19.41
N PHE A 297 3.67 -7.54 19.35
CA PHE A 297 3.77 -6.42 20.27
C PHE A 297 2.39 -5.99 20.76
N ASP A 298 2.34 -5.49 22.00
CA ASP A 298 1.13 -4.90 22.59
C ASP A 298 0.87 -3.51 22.01
N ILE A 299 0.30 -3.49 20.80
CA ILE A 299 -0.09 -2.28 20.07
C ILE A 299 -1.35 -2.56 19.27
N SER A 300 -2.22 -1.55 19.16
CA SER A 300 -3.36 -1.57 18.24
C SER A 300 -3.15 -0.52 17.14
N ILE A 301 -2.65 -0.97 16.00
CA ILE A 301 -2.48 -0.16 14.78
C ILE A 301 -3.85 0.13 14.17
N THR A 302 -4.73 -0.86 14.17
CA THR A 302 -6.14 -0.69 13.78
C THR A 302 -6.85 0.34 14.65
N GLY A 303 -6.66 0.28 15.97
CA GLY A 303 -7.20 1.26 16.91
C GLY A 303 -6.70 2.68 16.61
N LYS A 304 -5.40 2.86 16.40
CA LYS A 304 -4.83 4.15 16.00
C LYS A 304 -5.41 4.69 14.69
N LEU A 305 -5.67 3.80 13.71
CA LEU A 305 -6.31 4.19 12.44
C LEU A 305 -7.76 4.65 12.66
N MET A 306 -8.54 3.91 13.44
CA MET A 306 -9.93 4.30 13.74
C MET A 306 -9.98 5.59 14.57
N ASP A 307 -9.06 5.80 15.52
CA ASP A 307 -8.95 7.07 16.25
C ASP A 307 -8.62 8.23 15.30
N ALA A 308 -7.80 8.01 14.28
CA ALA A 308 -7.49 9.03 13.27
C ALA A 308 -8.72 9.37 12.40
N ILE A 309 -9.52 8.36 12.05
CA ILE A 309 -10.78 8.53 11.33
C ILE A 309 -11.78 9.33 12.18
N GLU A 310 -11.98 8.96 13.45
CA GLU A 310 -12.85 9.70 14.39
C GLU A 310 -12.44 11.18 14.50
N ARG A 311 -11.14 11.44 14.72
CA ARG A 311 -10.61 12.81 14.77
C ARG A 311 -10.89 13.60 13.48
N ARG A 312 -10.71 12.99 12.31
CA ARG A 312 -10.98 13.64 11.02
C ARG A 312 -12.46 13.87 10.75
N LEU A 313 -13.34 13.05 11.32
CA LEU A 313 -14.80 13.24 11.32
C LEU A 313 -15.29 14.21 12.41
N GLY A 314 -14.41 14.63 13.34
CA GLY A 314 -14.77 15.49 14.47
C GLY A 314 -15.61 14.78 15.53
N ARG A 315 -15.41 13.47 15.72
CA ARG A 315 -16.13 12.62 16.69
C ARG A 315 -15.24 12.23 17.87
#